data_AF-A0A964P138-F1
#
_entry.id   AF-A0A964P138-F1
#
_cell.length_a   1.000
_cell.length_b   1.000
_cell.length_c   1.000
_cell.angle_alpha   90.00
_cell.angle_beta   90.00
_cell.angle_gamma   90.00
#
_symmetry.space_group_name_H-M   'P 1'
#
loop_
_entity.id
_entity.type
_entity.pdbx_description
1 polymer ?
#
loop_
_entity_poly.entity_id
_entity_poly.type
_entity_poly.pdbx_seq_one_letter_code
_entity_poly.pdbx_strand_id
1 'polypeptide(L)'
;MPVLDLFTFYLQAACDFEHFTRALALGAEFGARFALVQGDDPDPVRLVDTFARFCDVAAPFGISAVIEFNPARPLATCKQAVQLIERAGKANAAICVDPLHLARSGGVPDDLRGIDPRLLPYAQFSDGRLHPVAR
;
A
#
# COMPACT_ATOMS: atom_id res chain seq x y z
N MET A 1 20.29 -5.84 -12.00
CA MET A 1 18.83 -6.00 -12.19
C MET A 1 18.17 -5.13 -11.14
N PRO A 2 17.38 -4.11 -11.50
CA PRO A 2 16.77 -3.23 -10.49
C PRO A 2 15.74 -4.01 -9.67
N VAL A 3 15.63 -3.68 -8.38
CA VAL A 3 14.55 -4.20 -7.51
C VAL A 3 13.24 -3.52 -7.90
N LEU A 4 12.12 -4.24 -7.88
CA LEU A 4 10.81 -3.68 -8.23
C LEU A 4 10.29 -2.77 -7.11
N ASP A 5 10.16 -3.34 -5.91
CA ASP A 5 9.58 -2.70 -4.74
C ASP A 5 10.34 -3.00 -3.44
N LEU A 6 10.06 -2.19 -2.42
CA LEU A 6 10.50 -2.41 -1.04
C LEU A 6 9.32 -2.98 -0.22
N PHE A 7 9.49 -4.20 0.28
CA PHE A 7 8.49 -4.93 1.08
C PHE A 7 8.94 -4.98 2.56
N THR A 8 8.24 -4.45 3.56
CA THR A 8 6.98 -3.66 3.60
C THR A 8 7.05 -2.57 4.67
N PHE A 9 6.39 -1.44 4.44
CA PHE A 9 6.24 -0.34 5.41
C PHE A 9 4.86 -0.38 6.08
N TYR A 10 4.82 -0.48 7.41
CA TYR A 10 3.57 -0.47 8.17
C TYR A 10 3.28 0.94 8.70
N LEU A 11 2.18 1.54 8.27
CA LEU A 11 1.75 2.84 8.80
C LEU A 11 0.93 2.61 10.06
N GLN A 12 1.61 2.68 11.20
CA GLN A 12 1.02 2.60 12.54
C GLN A 12 0.85 4.00 13.13
N ALA A 13 0.11 4.10 14.25
CA ALA A 13 -0.11 5.39 14.93
C ALA A 13 1.19 6.14 15.28
N ALA A 14 2.26 5.40 15.57
CA ALA A 14 3.60 5.92 15.73
C ALA A 14 4.51 5.34 14.64
N CYS A 15 4.86 6.16 13.64
CA CYS A 15 5.80 5.81 12.59
C CYS A 15 7.16 6.48 12.82
N ASP A 16 8.24 5.73 12.66
CA ASP A 16 9.60 6.28 12.56
C ASP A 16 9.92 6.62 11.10
N PHE A 17 9.68 7.89 10.74
CA PHE A 17 9.96 8.39 9.39
C PHE A 17 11.45 8.51 9.09
N GLU A 18 12.33 8.59 10.09
CA GLU A 18 13.78 8.56 9.87
C GLU A 18 14.21 7.15 9.43
N HIS A 19 13.67 6.12 10.09
CA HIS A 19 13.86 4.75 9.66
C HIS A 19 13.32 4.51 8.23
N PHE A 20 12.10 4.98 7.93
CA PHE A 20 11.53 4.85 6.59
C PHE A 20 12.38 5.55 5.53
N THR A 21 12.85 6.76 5.81
CA THR A 21 13.71 7.53 4.89
C THR A 21 14.99 6.76 4.56
N ARG A 22 15.65 6.15 5.55
CA ARG A 22 16.86 5.34 5.34
C ARG A 22 16.58 4.11 4.47
N ALA A 23 15.47 3.41 4.71
CA ALA A 23 15.09 2.26 3.90
C ALA A 23 14.73 2.64 2.45
N LEU A 24 14.04 3.77 2.25
CA LEU A 24 13.73 4.32 0.93
C LEU A 24 14.99 4.74 0.17
N ALA A 25 15.93 5.41 0.84
CA ALA A 25 17.22 5.77 0.25
C ALA A 25 17.99 4.54 -0.22
N LEU A 26 18.09 3.50 0.61
CA LEU A 26 18.73 2.25 0.23
C LEU A 26 18.02 1.56 -0.94
N GLY A 27 16.68 1.55 -0.94
CA GLY A 27 15.93 1.01 -2.08
C GLY A 27 16.17 1.76 -3.38
N ALA A 28 16.30 3.08 -3.31
CA ALA A 28 16.63 3.91 -4.46
C ALA A 28 18.01 3.56 -5.04
N GLU A 29 19.02 3.27 -4.20
CA GLU A 29 20.33 2.77 -4.65
C GLU A 29 20.23 1.45 -5.41
N PHE A 30 19.27 0.59 -5.05
CA PHE A 30 18.97 -0.66 -5.76
C PHE A 30 18.00 -0.50 -6.95
N GLY A 31 17.55 0.73 -7.24
CA GLY A 31 16.66 1.06 -8.34
C GLY A 31 15.18 0.73 -8.09
N ALA A 32 14.76 0.65 -6.83
CA ALA A 32 13.35 0.45 -6.47
C ALA A 32 12.47 1.58 -7.03
N ARG A 33 11.32 1.20 -7.59
CA ARG A 33 10.31 2.16 -8.08
C ARG A 33 9.12 2.32 -7.14
N PHE A 34 8.92 1.33 -6.27
CA PHE A 34 7.76 1.24 -5.41
C PHE A 34 8.14 0.92 -3.97
N ALA A 35 7.33 1.38 -3.03
CA ALA A 35 7.37 0.97 -1.64
C ALA A 35 5.99 0.41 -1.28
N LEU A 36 5.92 -0.85 -0.87
CA LEU A 36 4.67 -1.46 -0.44
C LEU A 36 4.31 -0.95 0.95
N VAL A 37 3.09 -0.46 1.11
CA VAL A 37 2.59 0.16 2.33
C VAL A 37 1.38 -0.61 2.85
N GLN A 38 1.34 -0.89 4.15
CA GLN A 38 0.20 -1.46 4.86
C GLN A 38 -0.43 -0.40 5.77
N GLY A 39 -1.74 -0.21 5.67
CA GLY A 39 -2.49 0.69 6.57
C GLY A 39 -2.82 0.02 7.90
N ASP A 40 -1.93 0.16 8.89
CA ASP A 40 -1.98 -0.50 10.19
C ASP A 40 -2.41 0.42 11.35
N ASP A 41 -2.91 1.61 11.02
CA ASP A 41 -3.45 2.58 11.97
C ASP A 41 -4.99 2.48 12.03
N PRO A 42 -5.60 2.21 13.20
CA PRO A 42 -7.06 2.16 13.34
C PRO A 42 -7.76 3.51 13.18
N ASP A 43 -7.02 4.63 13.22
CA ASP A 43 -7.57 5.97 12.98
C ASP A 43 -7.48 6.34 11.49
N PRO A 44 -8.61 6.36 10.76
CA PRO A 44 -8.62 6.62 9.32
C PRO A 44 -8.36 8.08 8.97
N VAL A 45 -8.38 9.01 9.93
CA VAL A 45 -8.01 10.41 9.69
C VAL A 45 -6.49 10.53 9.79
N ARG A 46 -5.89 10.02 10.87
CA ARG A 46 -4.43 10.01 11.03
C ARG A 46 -3.73 9.18 9.96
N LEU A 47 -4.34 8.08 9.50
CA LEU A 47 -3.80 7.27 8.42
C LEU A 47 -3.67 8.06 7.11
N VAL A 48 -4.62 8.95 6.79
CA VAL A 48 -4.51 9.82 5.61
C VAL A 48 -3.31 10.75 5.72
N ASP A 49 -3.16 11.44 6.86
CA ASP A 49 -2.05 12.37 7.07
C ASP A 49 -0.70 11.63 7.05
N THR A 50 -0.65 10.43 7.64
CA THR A 50 0.55 9.60 7.71
C THR A 50 0.93 9.04 6.33
N PHE A 51 -0.04 8.58 5.55
CA PHE A 51 0.19 8.11 4.18
C PHE A 51 0.61 9.25 3.26
N ALA A 52 -0.02 10.42 3.38
CA ALA A 52 0.38 11.62 2.66
C ALA A 52 1.85 12.00 2.98
N ARG A 53 2.23 11.99 4.26
CA ARG A 53 3.61 12.23 4.68
C ARG A 53 4.57 11.17 4.15
N PHE A 54 4.18 9.90 4.12
CA PHE A 54 5.00 8.83 3.53
C PHE A 54 5.26 9.06 2.05
N CYS A 55 4.22 9.44 1.29
CA CYS A 55 4.36 9.80 -0.12
C CYS A 55 5.34 10.96 -0.32
N ASP A 56 5.27 12.00 0.52
CA ASP A 56 6.19 13.15 0.47
C ASP A 56 7.64 12.74 0.77
N VAL A 57 7.86 11.83 1.71
CA VAL A 57 9.20 11.29 2.03
C VAL A 57 9.75 10.40 0.91
N ALA A 58 8.89 9.64 0.23
CA ALA A 58 9.29 8.77 -0.87
C ALA A 58 9.57 9.52 -2.19
N ALA A 59 8.89 10.66 -2.41
CA ALA A 59 8.94 11.39 -3.67
C ALA A 59 10.36 11.84 -4.11
N PRO A 60 11.25 12.36 -3.24
CA PRO A 60 12.61 12.72 -3.61
C PRO A 60 13.46 11.55 -4.13
N PHE A 61 13.09 10.32 -3.78
CA PHE A 61 13.76 9.10 -4.23
C PHE A 61 13.19 8.55 -5.55
N GLY A 62 12.17 9.19 -6.12
CA GLY A 62 11.45 8.67 -7.29
C GLY A 62 10.61 7.43 -7.00
N ILE A 63 10.31 7.17 -5.73
CA ILE A 63 9.57 5.99 -5.28
C ILE A 63 8.09 6.33 -5.10
N SER A 64 7.21 5.49 -5.64
CA SER A 64 5.77 5.57 -5.43
C SER A 64 5.33 4.70 -4.25
N ALA A 65 4.46 5.24 -3.40
CA ALA A 65 3.86 4.53 -2.28
C ALA A 65 2.68 3.71 -2.77
N VAL A 66 2.75 2.39 -2.59
CA VAL A 66 1.76 1.46 -3.11
C VAL A 66 1.03 0.80 -1.94
N ILE A 67 -0.21 1.24 -1.67
CA ILE A 67 -1.01 0.70 -0.57
C ILE A 67 -1.53 -0.69 -0.92
N GLU A 68 -1.27 -1.66 -0.04
CA GLU A 68 -1.91 -2.96 -0.08
C GLU A 68 -2.96 -3.03 1.03
N PHE A 69 -4.20 -3.33 0.65
CA PHE A 69 -5.27 -3.58 1.61
C PHE A 69 -5.22 -5.04 2.06
N ASN A 70 -5.40 -5.28 3.36
CA ASN A 70 -5.29 -6.62 3.94
C ASN A 70 -6.39 -6.82 4.99
N PRO A 71 -7.26 -7.84 4.86
CA PRO A 71 -8.34 -8.13 5.81
C PRO A 71 -7.91 -8.35 7.27
N ALA A 72 -6.63 -8.60 7.52
CA ALA A 72 -6.07 -8.69 8.87
C ALA A 72 -5.66 -7.33 9.47
N ARG A 73 -5.88 -6.23 8.76
CA ARG A 73 -5.45 -4.86 9.11
C ARG A 73 -6.64 -3.89 9.13
N PRO A 74 -6.50 -2.71 9.76
CA PRO A 74 -7.53 -1.67 9.73
C PRO A 74 -7.93 -1.23 8.32
N LEU A 75 -6.96 -1.06 7.41
CA LEU A 75 -7.23 -0.83 5.98
C LEU A 75 -7.36 -2.18 5.26
N ALA A 76 -8.60 -2.66 5.17
CA ALA A 76 -8.93 -4.03 4.81
C ALA A 76 -9.44 -4.24 3.38
N THR A 77 -9.97 -3.19 2.75
CA THR A 77 -10.72 -3.30 1.48
C THR A 77 -10.16 -2.41 0.39
N CYS A 78 -10.37 -2.81 -0.86
CA CYS A 78 -10.03 -2.00 -2.04
C CYS A 78 -10.70 -0.61 -2.00
N LYS A 79 -11.97 -0.55 -1.55
CA LYS A 79 -12.69 0.72 -1.38
C LYS A 79 -12.00 1.67 -0.40
N GLN A 80 -11.54 1.17 0.75
CA GLN A 80 -10.78 1.99 1.71
C GLN A 80 -9.44 2.47 1.12
N ALA A 81 -8.75 1.63 0.35
CA ALA A 81 -7.52 2.01 -0.34
C ALA A 81 -7.73 3.16 -1.33
N VAL A 82 -8.79 3.09 -2.16
CA VAL A 82 -9.16 4.17 -3.09
C VAL A 82 -9.45 5.46 -2.32
N GLN A 83 -10.27 5.40 -1.27
CA GLN A 83 -10.61 6.56 -0.44
C GLN A 83 -9.38 7.18 0.24
N LEU A 84 -8.43 6.35 0.69
CA LEU A 84 -7.17 6.83 1.27
C LEU A 84 -6.37 7.64 0.24
N ILE A 85 -6.20 7.12 -0.98
CA ILE A 85 -5.45 7.79 -2.05
C ILE A 85 -6.12 9.11 -2.45
N GLU A 86 -7.44 9.10 -2.65
CA GLU A 86 -8.21 10.31 -2.98
C GLU A 86 -8.05 11.39 -1.91
N ARG A 87 -8.16 11.02 -0.62
CA ARG A 87 -8.03 11.97 0.50
C ARG A 87 -6.60 12.45 0.71
N ALA A 88 -5.60 11.60 0.47
CA ALA A 88 -4.20 11.98 0.59
C ALA A 88 -3.75 12.91 -0.55
N GLY A 89 -4.35 12.79 -1.74
CA GLY A 89 -4.13 13.70 -2.87
C GLY A 89 -2.70 13.69 -3.41
N LYS A 90 -1.99 12.56 -3.30
CA LYS A 90 -0.58 12.44 -3.70
C LYS A 90 -0.43 11.80 -5.07
N ALA A 91 0.41 12.41 -5.92
CA ALA A 91 0.61 11.96 -7.29
C ALA A 91 1.40 10.64 -7.42
N ASN A 92 2.20 10.29 -6.40
CA ASN A 92 2.98 9.06 -6.33
C ASN A 92 2.32 8.00 -5.43
N ALA A 93 1.00 8.02 -5.30
CA ALA A 93 0.21 7.02 -4.59
C ALA A 93 -0.45 6.04 -5.57
N ALA A 94 -0.41 4.76 -5.24
CA ALA A 94 -1.04 3.69 -6.02
C ALA A 94 -1.49 2.53 -5.11
N ILE A 95 -2.13 1.51 -5.68
CA ILE A 95 -2.67 0.34 -5.01
C ILE A 95 -1.95 -0.92 -5.51
N CYS A 96 -1.54 -1.79 -4.59
CA CYS A 96 -1.16 -3.15 -4.89
C CYS A 96 -2.39 -4.03 -4.68
N VAL A 97 -2.74 -4.81 -5.71
CA VAL A 97 -3.81 -5.80 -5.60
C VAL A 97 -3.17 -7.16 -5.34
N ASP A 98 -3.46 -7.74 -4.18
CA ASP A 98 -3.34 -9.17 -3.94
C ASP A 98 -4.73 -9.82 -4.13
N PRO A 99 -4.90 -10.78 -5.06
CA PRO A 99 -6.20 -11.41 -5.33
C PRO A 99 -6.79 -12.16 -4.13
N LEU A 100 -5.96 -12.75 -3.27
CA LEU A 100 -6.40 -13.44 -2.07
C LEU A 100 -6.88 -12.44 -1.02
N HIS A 101 -6.21 -11.29 -0.87
CA HIS A 101 -6.70 -10.18 -0.03
C HIS A 101 -8.01 -9.61 -0.58
N LEU A 102 -8.14 -9.44 -1.90
CA LEU A 102 -9.40 -9.02 -2.53
C LEU A 102 -10.55 -9.98 -2.18
N ALA A 103 -10.38 -11.27 -2.43
CA ALA A 103 -11.40 -12.28 -2.13
C ALA A 103 -11.74 -12.34 -0.64
N ARG A 104 -10.72 -12.32 0.24
CA ARG A 104 -10.92 -12.35 1.71
C ARG A 104 -11.54 -11.09 2.28
N SER A 105 -11.41 -9.95 1.58
CA SER A 105 -12.06 -8.69 1.94
C SER A 105 -13.52 -8.61 1.49
N GLY A 106 -14.01 -9.63 0.78
CA GLY A 106 -15.35 -9.68 0.20
C GLY A 106 -15.47 -8.97 -1.17
N GLY A 107 -14.34 -8.53 -1.74
CA GLY A 107 -14.31 -7.91 -3.06
C GLY A 107 -14.29 -8.94 -4.20
N VAL A 108 -14.59 -8.46 -5.41
CA VAL A 108 -14.58 -9.23 -6.66
C VAL A 108 -13.72 -8.54 -7.71
N PRO A 109 -13.20 -9.26 -8.73
CA PRO A 109 -12.38 -8.65 -9.78
C PRO A 109 -13.04 -7.46 -10.50
N ASP A 110 -14.37 -7.47 -10.60
CA ASP A 110 -15.12 -6.37 -11.23
C ASP A 110 -15.03 -5.05 -10.45
N ASP A 111 -14.73 -5.08 -9.15
CA ASP A 111 -14.52 -3.87 -8.33
C ASP A 111 -13.32 -3.05 -8.83
N LEU A 112 -12.37 -3.69 -9.51
CA LEU A 112 -11.15 -3.04 -10.03
C LEU A 112 -11.39 -2.31 -11.36
N ARG A 113 -12.48 -2.63 -12.09
CA ARG A 113 -12.72 -2.06 -13.43
C ARG A 113 -12.92 -0.55 -13.43
N GLY A 114 -13.39 0.01 -12.32
CA GLY A 114 -13.62 1.44 -12.15
C GLY A 114 -12.39 2.24 -11.72
N ILE A 115 -11.27 1.57 -11.42
CA ILE A 115 -10.05 2.21 -10.92
C ILE A 115 -9.20 2.67 -12.10
N ASP A 116 -8.68 3.90 -12.02
CA ASP A 116 -7.70 4.40 -13.00
C ASP A 116 -6.50 3.44 -13.08
N PRO A 117 -6.18 2.87 -14.26
CA PRO A 117 -5.07 1.94 -14.41
C PRO A 117 -3.72 2.47 -13.90
N ARG A 118 -3.52 3.79 -13.85
CA ARG A 118 -2.31 4.39 -13.28
C ARG A 118 -2.14 4.10 -11.78
N LEU A 119 -3.23 3.83 -11.07
CA LEU A 119 -3.22 3.44 -9.67
C LEU A 119 -2.94 1.95 -9.47
N LEU A 120 -2.80 1.16 -10.54
CA LEU A 120 -2.60 -0.29 -10.47
C LEU A 120 -1.25 -0.71 -11.12
N PRO A 121 -0.09 -0.29 -10.56
CA PRO A 121 1.21 -0.46 -11.21
C PRO A 121 1.69 -1.92 -11.24
N TYR A 122 1.24 -2.74 -10.29
CA TYR A 122 1.53 -4.18 -10.23
C TYR A 122 0.53 -4.89 -9.31
N ALA A 123 0.59 -6.23 -9.30
CA ALA A 123 -0.17 -7.09 -8.41
C ALA A 123 0.76 -8.13 -7.75
N GLN A 124 0.38 -8.59 -6.56
CA GLN A 124 1.08 -9.67 -5.85
C GLN A 124 0.20 -10.92 -5.88
N PHE A 125 0.61 -11.92 -6.66
CA PHE A 125 -0.14 -13.17 -6.75
C PHE A 125 0.24 -14.10 -5.60
N SER A 126 -0.78 -14.50 -4.84
CA SER A 126 -0.71 -15.52 -3.81
C SER A 126 -1.96 -16.41 -3.90
N ASP A 127 -1.99 -17.50 -3.13
CA ASP A 127 -3.16 -18.36 -3.03
C ASP A 127 -3.29 -18.91 -1.60
N GLY A 128 -4.49 -19.31 -1.22
CA GLY A 128 -4.79 -19.84 0.09
C GLY A 128 -6.28 -20.09 0.28
N ARG A 129 -6.64 -20.67 1.44
CA ARG A 129 -8.05 -20.91 1.78
C ARG A 129 -8.81 -19.58 1.85
N LEU A 130 -10.03 -19.56 1.31
CA LEU A 130 -10.91 -18.40 1.39
C LEU A 130 -11.15 -17.97 2.84
N HIS A 131 -11.39 -18.93 3.72
CA HIS A 131 -11.49 -18.69 5.16
C HIS A 131 -10.21 -19.19 5.86
N PRO A 132 -9.56 -18.36 6.70
CA PRO A 132 -8.45 -18.81 7.54
C PRO A 132 -8.89 -19.98 8.41
N VAL A 133 -7.99 -20.94 8.64
CA VAL A 133 -8.23 -21.99 9.63
C VAL A 133 -8.17 -21.33 11.00
N ALA A 134 -9.21 -21.51 11.82
CA ALA A 134 -9.18 -21.08 13.22
C ALA A 134 -7.91 -21.67 13.87
N ARG A 135 -7.12 -20.80 14.51
CA ARG A 135 -5.95 -21.22 15.29
C ARG A 135 -6.39 -21.82 16.61
#